data_AF-A0A836ADK8-F1
#
_entry.id   AF-A0A836ADK8-F1
#
_cell.length_a   1.000
_cell.length_b   1.000
_cell.length_c   1.000
_cell.angle_alpha   90.00
_cell.angle_beta   90.00
_cell.angle_gamma   90.00
#
_symmetry.space_group_name_H-M   'P 1'
#
loop_
_entity.id
_entity.type
_entity.pdbx_description
1 polymer ?
#
loop_
_entity_poly.entity_id
_entity_poly.type
_entity_poly.pdbx_seq_one_letter_code
_entity_poly.pdbx_strand_id
1 'polypeptide(L)'
;MQCLGAEHLDSAERIPTQRQWRPQIYRKCTDTAWLFLFFLFWTGLAFIMGYSVAAGATGRLLFGYDSFGNVCGKKNSPVEGAPLSGQDMTQKKHVFFMNSCNLEVKDVRLSSTVLCVSSCPEEQLDTLEEVQLFANTSGSFLCVYNLNSFNYTQIPNADLLCPRLPVPPSKSFPLFNRCIPQTPECYSLFASVLINDVDSLHRILSGIMSGRDTVLGLCILAFALSLAMMFTFRFITTLLVHIFIALIVLGLLFVCGVLWWLYYDYTNDLSIELDTERENMKCLLGFAIVSTVITAVLLILIYVLRKRIKLAVELLQVTNKAISSSPFLLLQPLWTFAILIFFWVLWVAVLLSLGTAGAAQVIEGGQVEYKPLSGIRYMWWYHLIGLIWTSEFILACQQMTVAGTVVTCYFNRNKSDPPDRPILSSLSILFCYHQGTVVKGSFLITVVRIPRAVLMYVYNTLKEKQDGALSRCVSQCCCCCFWCLDKGLRHLNQNAYTTTAINGTDFCTSAKDALTLLSKNSSHFTSVNCFGDFIIFLGKVLVVCFTVFGGLMAFNYHRVLQVWAIPLLLVAFFAYLVAHSFLSVFETVLDALFLCFAVDLETNDGSSEKPYFMDQEFLSFHS
;
A
#
# COMPACT_ATOMS: atom_id res chain seq x y z
N MET A 1 2.37 29.45 -16.23
CA MET A 1 3.77 28.97 -16.16
C MET A 1 4.62 29.93 -16.98
N GLN A 2 5.25 30.92 -16.35
CA GLN A 2 6.24 31.79 -17.02
C GLN A 2 7.62 31.35 -16.54
N CYS A 3 8.28 30.54 -17.36
CA CYS A 3 9.72 30.35 -17.30
C CYS A 3 10.34 31.43 -18.17
N LEU A 4 10.86 32.50 -17.56
CA LEU A 4 11.68 33.49 -18.26
C LEU A 4 13.04 32.86 -18.53
N GLY A 5 13.20 32.28 -19.73
CA GLY A 5 14.48 31.87 -20.26
C GLY A 5 15.26 33.09 -20.73
N ALA A 6 16.39 33.38 -20.08
CA ALA A 6 17.45 34.14 -20.72
C ALA A 6 18.25 33.16 -21.59
N GLU A 7 18.03 33.20 -22.90
CA GLU A 7 18.95 32.62 -23.88
C GLU A 7 20.18 33.52 -23.97
N HIS A 8 21.35 32.98 -23.63
CA HIS A 8 22.60 33.52 -24.15
C HIS A 8 23.15 32.52 -25.17
N LEU A 9 23.24 33.00 -26.41
CA LEU A 9 23.88 32.37 -27.55
C LEU A 9 25.39 32.36 -27.31
N ASP A 10 25.97 31.17 -27.11
CA ASP A 10 27.37 30.94 -27.45
C ASP A 10 27.40 29.96 -28.63
N SER A 11 27.64 30.55 -29.80
CA SER A 11 27.94 29.85 -31.04
C SER A 11 29.41 29.38 -31.03
N ALA A 12 29.60 28.13 -31.46
CA ALA A 12 30.85 27.50 -31.88
C ALA A 12 31.76 26.92 -30.77
N GLU A 13 31.66 25.61 -30.54
CA GLU A 13 32.74 24.65 -30.87
C GLU A 13 32.22 23.21 -30.83
N ARG A 14 32.41 22.46 -31.92
CA ARG A 14 31.88 21.11 -32.13
C ARG A 14 32.97 20.06 -31.88
N ILE A 15 33.51 20.04 -30.65
CA ILE A 15 34.30 18.95 -30.08
C ILE A 15 33.59 18.57 -28.78
N PRO A 16 33.22 17.30 -28.52
CA PRO A 16 32.63 16.92 -27.25
C PRO A 16 33.75 16.93 -26.19
N THR A 17 34.10 18.11 -25.69
CA THR A 17 34.91 18.24 -24.48
C THR A 17 34.22 17.45 -23.38
N GLN A 18 34.95 16.52 -22.76
CA GLN A 18 34.48 15.74 -21.63
C GLN A 18 33.88 16.69 -20.58
N ARG A 19 32.59 16.56 -20.32
CA ARG A 19 31.85 17.51 -19.48
C ARG A 19 32.43 17.47 -18.07
N GLN A 20 32.89 18.63 -17.57
CA GLN A 20 33.43 18.72 -16.23
C GLN A 20 32.29 18.63 -15.21
N TRP A 21 32.39 17.70 -14.25
CA TRP A 21 31.44 17.62 -13.14
C TRP A 21 31.63 18.85 -12.24
N ARG A 22 30.63 19.72 -12.19
CA ARG A 22 30.58 20.84 -11.25
C ARG A 22 29.13 21.05 -10.83
N PRO A 23 28.84 21.32 -9.55
CA PRO A 23 27.51 21.77 -9.13
C PRO A 23 27.10 22.98 -9.96
N GLN A 24 26.13 22.81 -10.88
CA GLN A 24 25.73 23.92 -11.75
C GLN A 24 24.90 24.94 -10.97
N ILE A 25 25.39 26.19 -10.96
CA ILE A 25 24.70 27.35 -10.35
C ILE A 25 23.47 27.74 -11.18
N TYR A 26 23.50 27.54 -12.50
CA TYR A 26 22.40 27.84 -13.42
C TYR A 26 21.73 26.56 -13.91
N ARG A 27 20.42 26.44 -13.66
CA ARG A 27 19.62 25.26 -14.04
C ARG A 27 18.61 25.60 -15.14
N LYS A 28 18.30 24.63 -15.99
CA LYS A 28 17.25 24.70 -17.02
C LYS A 28 16.22 23.60 -16.76
N CYS A 29 14.99 23.80 -17.23
CA CYS A 29 13.95 22.77 -17.11
C CYS A 29 14.33 21.52 -17.91
N THR A 30 14.19 20.33 -17.31
CA THR A 30 14.57 19.05 -17.92
C THR A 30 13.35 18.17 -18.20
N ASP A 31 13.43 17.38 -19.28
CA ASP A 31 12.41 16.39 -19.69
C ASP A 31 10.96 16.96 -19.75
N THR A 32 10.78 18.18 -20.26
CA THR A 32 9.48 18.90 -20.27
C THR A 32 8.36 18.16 -21.01
N ALA A 33 8.68 17.37 -22.03
CA ALA A 33 7.70 16.54 -22.74
C ALA A 33 7.06 15.47 -21.82
N TRP A 34 7.86 14.86 -20.94
CA TRP A 34 7.36 13.90 -19.95
C TRP A 34 6.47 14.57 -18.91
N LEU A 35 6.85 15.79 -18.50
CA LEU A 35 6.03 16.58 -17.60
C LEU A 35 4.66 16.89 -18.21
N PHE A 36 4.61 17.27 -19.50
CA PHE A 36 3.36 17.48 -20.23
C PHE A 36 2.50 16.21 -20.28
N LEU A 37 3.10 15.05 -20.59
CA LEU A 37 2.39 13.76 -20.60
C LEU A 37 1.81 13.40 -19.23
N PHE A 38 2.53 13.68 -18.15
CA PHE A 38 2.05 13.43 -16.80
C PHE A 38 0.86 14.31 -16.44
N PHE A 39 0.91 15.61 -16.76
CA PHE A 39 -0.25 16.49 -16.56
C PHE A 39 -1.45 16.06 -17.40
N LEU A 40 -1.24 15.68 -18.67
CA LEU A 40 -2.30 15.13 -19.52
C LEU A 40 -2.92 13.89 -18.87
N PHE A 41 -2.09 12.96 -18.37
CA PHE A 41 -2.58 11.79 -17.66
C PHE A 41 -3.38 12.16 -16.39
N TRP A 42 -2.90 13.13 -15.62
CA TRP A 42 -3.62 13.63 -14.44
C TRP A 42 -4.94 14.33 -14.77
N THR A 43 -5.08 14.98 -15.92
CA THR A 43 -6.39 15.52 -16.34
C THR A 43 -7.43 14.41 -16.50
N GLY A 44 -7.04 13.23 -17.00
CA GLY A 44 -7.91 12.05 -17.05
C GLY A 44 -8.27 11.52 -15.66
N LEU A 45 -7.32 11.51 -14.71
CA LEU A 45 -7.60 11.13 -13.32
C LEU A 45 -8.58 12.10 -12.64
N ALA A 46 -8.37 13.40 -12.83
CA ALA A 46 -9.26 14.43 -12.31
C ALA A 46 -10.66 14.33 -12.93
N PHE A 47 -10.76 14.00 -14.22
CA PHE A 47 -12.03 13.70 -14.88
C PHE A 47 -12.72 12.49 -14.25
N ILE A 48 -12.00 11.37 -14.03
CA ILE A 48 -12.58 10.18 -13.38
C ILE A 48 -13.07 10.52 -11.97
N MET A 49 -12.30 11.28 -11.20
CA MET A 49 -12.71 11.74 -9.87
C MET A 49 -13.96 12.62 -9.93
N GLY A 50 -14.03 13.58 -10.87
CA GLY A 50 -15.22 14.42 -11.06
C GLY A 50 -16.43 13.61 -11.48
N TYR A 51 -16.24 12.67 -12.42
CA TYR A 51 -17.28 11.75 -12.86
C TYR A 51 -17.77 10.83 -11.73
N SER A 52 -16.86 10.28 -10.91
CA SER A 52 -17.26 9.43 -9.78
C SER A 52 -18.08 10.23 -8.77
N VAL A 53 -17.72 11.49 -8.49
CA VAL A 53 -18.51 12.34 -7.58
C VAL A 53 -19.88 12.68 -8.16
N ALA A 54 -19.97 12.92 -9.48
CA ALA A 54 -21.23 13.31 -10.13
C ALA A 54 -22.18 12.12 -10.39
N ALA A 55 -21.64 10.99 -10.88
CA ALA A 55 -22.40 9.82 -11.28
C ALA A 55 -22.43 8.72 -10.20
N GLY A 56 -21.46 8.71 -9.30
CA GLY A 56 -21.41 7.79 -8.17
C GLY A 56 -22.42 8.22 -7.11
N ALA A 57 -23.32 7.32 -6.76
CA ALA A 57 -24.23 7.54 -5.64
C ALA A 57 -23.63 6.87 -4.39
N THR A 58 -22.67 7.54 -3.77
CA THR A 58 -21.95 7.08 -2.56
C THR A 58 -22.91 6.75 -1.42
N GLY A 59 -24.11 7.36 -1.42
CA GLY A 59 -25.20 7.01 -0.50
C GLY A 59 -25.62 5.54 -0.57
N ARG A 60 -25.56 4.89 -1.74
CA ARG A 60 -25.84 3.44 -1.88
C ARG A 60 -24.81 2.58 -1.16
N LEU A 61 -23.55 3.02 -1.08
CA LEU A 61 -22.51 2.29 -0.36
C LEU A 61 -22.65 2.47 1.16
N LEU A 62 -22.86 3.72 1.59
CA LEU A 62 -22.93 4.10 3.00
C LEU A 62 -24.22 3.65 3.68
N PHE A 63 -25.37 3.86 3.04
CA PHE A 63 -26.69 3.56 3.62
C PHE A 63 -27.30 2.26 3.09
N GLY A 64 -26.80 1.75 1.97
CA GLY A 64 -27.43 0.63 1.26
C GLY A 64 -28.72 1.01 0.55
N TYR A 65 -29.27 0.05 -0.20
CA TYR A 65 -30.55 0.19 -0.91
C TYR A 65 -31.32 -1.13 -0.85
N ASP A 66 -32.64 -1.05 -0.97
CA ASP A 66 -33.54 -2.20 -0.99
C ASP A 66 -33.64 -2.86 -2.39
N SER A 67 -34.32 -4.01 -2.50
CA SER A 67 -34.53 -4.69 -3.78
C SER A 67 -35.38 -3.91 -4.79
N PHE A 68 -36.00 -2.80 -4.38
CA PHE A 68 -36.85 -1.96 -5.22
C PHE A 68 -36.16 -0.63 -5.61
N GLY A 69 -34.87 -0.49 -5.31
CA GLY A 69 -34.03 0.63 -5.73
C GLY A 69 -34.07 1.84 -4.79
N ASN A 70 -34.75 1.77 -3.65
CA ASN A 70 -34.77 2.85 -2.65
C ASN A 70 -33.52 2.80 -1.78
N VAL A 71 -32.81 3.91 -1.69
CA VAL A 71 -31.70 4.11 -0.75
C VAL A 71 -32.25 4.36 0.64
N CYS A 72 -31.78 3.59 1.62
CA CYS A 72 -32.24 3.70 3.00
C CYS A 72 -31.81 5.04 3.63
N GLY A 73 -32.63 5.57 4.54
CA GLY A 73 -32.34 6.84 5.23
C GLY A 73 -32.45 8.10 4.36
N LYS A 74 -32.99 8.01 3.14
CA LYS A 74 -33.16 9.16 2.23
C LYS A 74 -34.51 9.13 1.50
N LYS A 75 -34.89 10.28 0.95
CA LYS A 75 -36.01 10.40 0.01
C LYS A 75 -35.56 9.96 -1.38
N ASN A 76 -36.31 9.03 -1.99
CA ASN A 76 -35.96 8.45 -3.29
C ASN A 76 -36.82 9.03 -4.41
N SER A 77 -36.31 8.93 -5.64
CA SER A 77 -37.07 9.24 -6.85
C SER A 77 -37.60 7.95 -7.47
N PRO A 78 -38.79 7.97 -8.08
CA PRO A 78 -39.37 6.78 -8.69
C PRO A 78 -38.54 6.33 -9.90
N VAL A 79 -38.35 5.02 -10.01
CA VAL A 79 -37.74 4.34 -11.15
C VAL A 79 -38.87 3.80 -12.03
N GLU A 80 -38.83 4.18 -13.31
CA GLU A 80 -39.84 3.75 -14.29
C GLU A 80 -39.86 2.22 -14.42
N GLY A 81 -41.04 1.61 -14.31
CA GLY A 81 -41.22 0.15 -14.31
C GLY A 81 -41.11 -0.53 -12.94
N ALA A 82 -40.70 0.17 -11.88
CA ALA A 82 -40.61 -0.37 -10.51
C ALA A 82 -41.62 0.31 -9.57
N PRO A 83 -42.80 -0.29 -9.30
CA PRO A 83 -43.89 0.37 -8.58
C PRO A 83 -43.60 0.64 -7.10
N LEU A 84 -42.69 -0.13 -6.49
CA LEU A 84 -42.29 0.01 -5.09
C LEU A 84 -41.08 0.94 -4.88
N SER A 85 -40.57 1.55 -5.95
CA SER A 85 -39.49 2.54 -5.91
C SER A 85 -40.01 3.96 -5.60
N GLY A 86 -39.10 4.89 -5.31
CA GLY A 86 -39.45 6.30 -5.06
C GLY A 86 -40.06 6.59 -3.68
N GLN A 87 -39.92 5.67 -2.73
CA GLN A 87 -40.45 5.84 -1.39
C GLN A 87 -39.56 6.75 -0.52
N ASP A 88 -40.18 7.40 0.47
CA ASP A 88 -39.45 8.12 1.51
C ASP A 88 -38.94 7.15 2.58
N MET A 89 -37.63 6.87 2.54
CA MET A 89 -36.97 5.97 3.49
C MET A 89 -36.23 6.73 4.59
N THR A 90 -36.51 8.03 4.81
CA THR A 90 -35.76 8.86 5.79
C THR A 90 -35.73 8.27 7.21
N GLN A 91 -36.84 7.64 7.63
CA GLN A 91 -36.94 6.97 8.93
C GLN A 91 -36.50 5.49 8.92
N LYS A 92 -36.33 4.91 7.73
CA LYS A 92 -35.92 3.52 7.53
C LYS A 92 -34.44 3.48 7.14
N LYS A 93 -33.57 3.58 8.14
CA LYS A 93 -32.12 3.78 7.94
C LYS A 93 -31.36 2.49 7.71
N HIS A 94 -31.94 1.34 8.04
CA HIS A 94 -31.24 0.06 8.09
C HIS A 94 -31.60 -0.84 6.91
N VAL A 95 -30.64 -1.59 6.39
CA VAL A 95 -30.87 -2.63 5.38
C VAL A 95 -31.10 -3.98 6.06
N PHE A 96 -32.23 -4.61 5.81
CA PHE A 96 -32.61 -5.94 6.30
C PHE A 96 -32.69 -6.93 5.16
N PHE A 97 -32.17 -8.14 5.38
CA PHE A 97 -32.14 -9.22 4.40
C PHE A 97 -33.09 -10.33 4.86
N MET A 98 -34.19 -10.55 4.13
CA MET A 98 -35.28 -11.43 4.55
C MET A 98 -34.82 -12.86 4.88
N ASN A 99 -34.00 -13.44 4.02
CA ASN A 99 -33.54 -14.83 4.14
C ASN A 99 -32.04 -14.88 4.35
N SER A 100 -31.56 -14.33 5.48
CA SER A 100 -30.13 -14.25 5.78
C SER A 100 -29.47 -15.61 6.01
N CYS A 101 -30.20 -16.59 6.54
CA CYS A 101 -29.67 -17.92 6.94
C CYS A 101 -30.12 -19.09 6.05
N ASN A 102 -31.00 -18.85 5.07
CA ASN A 102 -31.58 -19.90 4.22
C ASN A 102 -31.57 -19.42 2.77
N LEU A 103 -30.37 -19.35 2.19
CA LEU A 103 -30.14 -18.82 0.85
C LEU A 103 -30.30 -19.94 -0.17
N GLU A 104 -31.42 -19.94 -0.92
CA GLU A 104 -31.59 -20.85 -2.05
C GLU A 104 -30.73 -20.40 -3.22
N VAL A 105 -29.59 -21.06 -3.40
CA VAL A 105 -28.69 -20.85 -4.55
C VAL A 105 -29.31 -21.51 -5.79
N LYS A 106 -30.10 -20.74 -6.55
CA LYS A 106 -30.39 -21.04 -7.96
C LYS A 106 -29.68 -19.99 -8.81
N ASP A 107 -28.77 -20.44 -9.68
CA ASP A 107 -28.08 -19.64 -10.70
C ASP A 107 -27.51 -18.29 -10.22
N VAL A 108 -26.47 -18.31 -9.38
CA VAL A 108 -25.52 -17.17 -9.17
C VAL A 108 -26.17 -15.82 -8.81
N ARG A 109 -27.39 -15.81 -8.25
CA ARG A 109 -28.07 -14.57 -7.81
C ARG A 109 -28.69 -14.72 -6.42
N LEU A 110 -28.56 -13.67 -5.60
CA LEU A 110 -29.36 -13.53 -4.39
C LEU A 110 -30.84 -13.52 -4.78
N SER A 111 -31.57 -14.54 -4.37
CA SER A 111 -33.04 -14.58 -4.43
C SER A 111 -33.68 -14.06 -3.13
N SER A 112 -32.91 -13.43 -2.24
CA SER A 112 -33.41 -12.89 -0.97
C SER A 112 -33.75 -11.41 -1.13
N THR A 113 -35.03 -11.08 -0.94
CA THR A 113 -35.52 -9.69 -0.95
C THR A 113 -34.89 -8.91 0.20
N VAL A 114 -34.42 -7.71 -0.11
CA VAL A 114 -33.78 -6.78 0.81
C VAL A 114 -34.69 -5.58 1.01
N LEU A 115 -34.84 -5.10 2.25
CA LEU A 115 -35.72 -3.99 2.62
C LEU A 115 -35.00 -2.95 3.46
N CYS A 116 -35.35 -1.68 3.28
CA CYS A 116 -35.09 -0.64 4.27
C CYS A 116 -36.06 -0.78 5.46
N VAL A 117 -35.51 -0.80 6.68
CA VAL A 117 -36.22 -0.93 7.97
C VAL A 117 -35.75 0.13 8.96
N SER A 118 -36.56 0.45 9.98
CA SER A 118 -36.22 1.47 10.99
C SER A 118 -35.31 0.90 12.08
N SER A 119 -35.55 -0.34 12.51
CA SER A 119 -34.72 -1.08 13.49
C SER A 119 -34.52 -2.54 13.06
N CYS A 120 -33.37 -3.10 13.45
CA CYS A 120 -33.08 -4.52 13.26
C CYS A 120 -33.76 -5.36 14.35
N PRO A 121 -34.25 -6.59 14.07
CA PRO A 121 -34.76 -7.49 15.09
C PRO A 121 -33.61 -8.00 15.95
N GLU A 122 -33.49 -7.53 17.20
CA GLU A 122 -32.41 -7.93 18.12
C GLU A 122 -32.64 -9.30 18.76
N GLU A 123 -33.89 -9.76 18.78
CA GLU A 123 -34.31 -11.07 19.28
C GLU A 123 -34.74 -11.98 18.12
N GLN A 124 -34.68 -13.30 18.35
CA GLN A 124 -35.16 -14.28 17.38
C GLN A 124 -36.69 -14.22 17.29
N LEU A 125 -37.22 -14.27 16.06
CA LEU A 125 -38.67 -14.29 15.82
C LEU A 125 -39.04 -15.61 15.16
N ASP A 126 -39.75 -16.47 15.89
CA ASP A 126 -40.05 -17.85 15.49
C ASP A 126 -41.36 -17.96 14.72
N THR A 127 -42.29 -17.04 14.96
CA THR A 127 -43.64 -17.07 14.37
C THR A 127 -43.99 -15.78 13.61
N LEU A 128 -44.96 -15.87 12.70
CA LEU A 128 -45.44 -14.70 11.94
C LEU A 128 -46.19 -13.70 12.83
N GLU A 129 -46.76 -14.18 13.94
CA GLU A 129 -47.39 -13.37 14.99
C GLU A 129 -46.34 -12.51 15.71
N GLU A 130 -45.15 -13.05 16.00
CA GLU A 130 -44.03 -12.30 16.56
C GLU A 130 -43.49 -11.25 15.58
N VAL A 131 -43.42 -11.56 14.29
CA VAL A 131 -43.06 -10.57 13.24
C VAL A 131 -44.09 -9.44 13.17
N GLN A 132 -45.38 -9.76 13.29
CA GLN A 132 -46.45 -8.76 13.35
C GLN A 132 -46.37 -7.91 14.63
N LEU A 133 -46.10 -8.52 15.77
CA LEU A 133 -45.91 -7.84 17.05
C LEU A 133 -44.71 -6.88 17.00
N PHE A 134 -43.58 -7.34 16.44
CA PHE A 134 -42.40 -6.52 16.21
C PHE A 134 -42.72 -5.31 15.34
N ALA A 135 -43.43 -5.48 14.23
CA ALA A 135 -43.83 -4.38 13.35
C ALA A 135 -44.70 -3.34 14.06
N ASN A 136 -45.67 -3.79 14.87
CA ASN A 136 -46.58 -2.90 15.59
C ASN A 136 -45.89 -2.17 16.76
N THR A 137 -44.92 -2.81 17.41
CA THR A 137 -44.25 -2.25 18.62
C THR A 137 -43.08 -1.34 18.25
N SER A 138 -42.26 -1.76 17.29
CA SER A 138 -41.05 -1.02 16.87
C SER A 138 -41.30 -0.05 15.72
N GLY A 139 -42.42 -0.19 15.01
CA GLY A 139 -42.68 0.51 13.75
C GLY A 139 -41.78 0.05 12.59
N SER A 140 -41.08 -1.09 12.74
CA SER A 140 -40.15 -1.64 11.76
C SER A 140 -40.78 -2.83 11.04
N PHE A 141 -41.03 -2.68 9.74
CA PHE A 141 -41.76 -3.67 8.93
C PHE A 141 -40.76 -4.58 8.20
N LEU A 142 -40.82 -5.89 8.47
CA LEU A 142 -39.91 -6.89 7.88
C LEU A 142 -40.45 -7.56 6.60
N CYS A 143 -41.69 -7.27 6.19
CA CYS A 143 -42.30 -7.77 4.95
C CYS A 143 -42.34 -6.70 3.85
N VAL A 144 -42.60 -7.09 2.59
CA VAL A 144 -42.66 -6.16 1.45
C VAL A 144 -43.67 -5.01 1.64
N TYR A 145 -43.36 -3.84 1.07
CA TYR A 145 -44.05 -2.58 1.38
C TYR A 145 -45.53 -2.49 0.98
N ASN A 146 -46.01 -3.38 0.11
CA ASN A 146 -47.43 -3.43 -0.28
C ASN A 146 -48.31 -4.18 0.74
N LEU A 147 -47.72 -4.68 1.82
CA LEU A 147 -48.38 -5.49 2.83
C LEU A 147 -48.56 -4.71 4.14
N ASN A 148 -49.79 -4.69 4.66
CA ASN A 148 -50.08 -4.13 5.99
C ASN A 148 -49.83 -5.17 7.08
N SER A 149 -49.32 -4.75 8.25
CA SER A 149 -49.00 -5.64 9.37
C SER A 149 -50.19 -6.49 9.83
N PHE A 150 -51.42 -5.97 9.74
CA PHE A 150 -52.65 -6.70 10.09
C PHE A 150 -52.91 -7.95 9.24
N ASN A 151 -52.38 -8.00 8.02
CA ASN A 151 -52.66 -9.07 7.08
C ASN A 151 -51.61 -10.19 7.12
N TYR A 152 -50.51 -10.04 7.89
CA TYR A 152 -49.39 -10.98 7.84
C TYR A 152 -49.84 -12.43 8.05
N THR A 153 -50.69 -12.69 9.04
CA THR A 153 -51.18 -14.03 9.38
C THR A 153 -52.29 -14.57 8.47
N GLN A 154 -52.82 -13.77 7.54
CA GLN A 154 -54.01 -14.10 6.75
C GLN A 154 -53.70 -14.41 5.27
N ILE A 155 -52.44 -14.33 4.86
CA ILE A 155 -52.06 -14.39 3.44
C ILE A 155 -51.68 -15.82 3.02
N PRO A 156 -52.27 -16.35 1.93
CA PRO A 156 -51.73 -17.53 1.27
C PRO A 156 -50.39 -17.18 0.60
N ASN A 157 -49.33 -17.93 0.91
CA ASN A 157 -47.93 -17.72 0.46
C ASN A 157 -47.14 -16.62 1.20
N ALA A 158 -47.25 -16.56 2.53
CA ALA A 158 -46.47 -15.65 3.38
C ALA A 158 -44.94 -15.76 3.15
N ASP A 159 -44.43 -16.96 2.85
CA ASP A 159 -43.00 -17.24 2.66
C ASP A 159 -42.33 -16.48 1.49
N LEU A 160 -43.12 -15.91 0.58
CA LEU A 160 -42.61 -15.11 -0.55
C LEU A 160 -42.58 -13.60 -0.25
N LEU A 161 -43.44 -13.13 0.65
CA LEU A 161 -43.67 -11.71 0.94
C LEU A 161 -43.06 -11.26 2.28
N CYS A 162 -42.79 -12.22 3.15
CA CYS A 162 -42.22 -12.05 4.49
C CYS A 162 -40.95 -12.91 4.63
N PRO A 163 -40.08 -12.60 5.61
CA PRO A 163 -38.88 -13.39 5.86
C PRO A 163 -39.24 -14.83 6.27
N ARG A 164 -38.41 -15.79 5.86
CA ARG A 164 -38.54 -17.17 6.33
C ARG A 164 -38.28 -17.22 7.83
N LEU A 165 -39.11 -18.00 8.51
CA LEU A 165 -39.00 -18.23 9.94
C LEU A 165 -38.07 -19.42 10.23
N PRO A 166 -37.33 -19.41 11.34
CA PRO A 166 -37.20 -18.30 12.29
C PRO A 166 -36.31 -17.16 11.75
N VAL A 167 -36.63 -15.92 12.08
CA VAL A 167 -35.79 -14.75 11.78
C VAL A 167 -34.66 -14.68 12.80
N PRO A 168 -33.39 -14.68 12.38
CA PRO A 168 -32.26 -14.64 13.31
C PRO A 168 -32.16 -13.29 14.03
N PRO A 169 -31.67 -13.27 15.28
CA PRO A 169 -31.35 -12.02 15.96
C PRO A 169 -30.24 -11.28 15.20
N SER A 170 -30.40 -9.98 15.02
CA SER A 170 -29.54 -9.14 14.19
C SER A 170 -29.32 -7.76 14.79
N LYS A 171 -28.13 -7.20 14.55
CA LYS A 171 -27.78 -5.84 15.00
C LYS A 171 -27.28 -4.98 13.85
N SER A 172 -27.48 -3.68 13.99
CA SER A 172 -27.03 -2.69 13.00
C SER A 172 -25.51 -2.57 12.99
N PHE A 173 -24.94 -2.63 11.79
CA PHE A 173 -23.51 -2.43 11.58
C PHE A 173 -23.10 -0.94 11.70
N PRO A 174 -22.16 -0.56 12.59
CA PRO A 174 -21.87 0.84 12.92
C PRO A 174 -21.42 1.74 11.77
N LEU A 175 -20.91 1.17 10.66
CA LEU A 175 -20.39 1.94 9.52
C LEU A 175 -21.32 1.92 8.28
N PHE A 176 -22.26 0.98 8.17
CA PHE A 176 -23.07 0.80 6.94
C PHE A 176 -24.58 0.62 7.17
N ASN A 177 -25.08 0.78 8.40
CA ASN A 177 -26.50 0.60 8.75
C ASN A 177 -27.13 -0.68 8.16
N ARG A 178 -26.44 -1.83 8.23
CA ARG A 178 -26.99 -3.12 7.78
C ARG A 178 -27.33 -4.00 8.97
N CYS A 179 -28.46 -4.68 8.94
CA CYS A 179 -28.82 -5.68 9.96
C CYS A 179 -28.02 -6.95 9.69
N ILE A 180 -27.11 -7.28 10.61
CA ILE A 180 -26.22 -8.43 10.50
C ILE A 180 -26.64 -9.48 11.53
N PRO A 181 -26.87 -10.75 11.11
CA PRO A 181 -27.17 -11.85 12.02
C PRO A 181 -26.10 -12.00 13.11
N GLN A 182 -26.52 -12.28 14.35
CA GLN A 182 -25.63 -12.45 15.50
C GLN A 182 -25.15 -13.89 15.68
N THR A 183 -25.87 -14.87 15.14
CA THR A 183 -25.52 -16.30 15.24
C THR A 183 -24.36 -16.64 14.29
N PRO A 184 -23.25 -17.24 14.76
CA PRO A 184 -22.05 -17.51 13.95
C PRO A 184 -22.32 -18.33 12.68
N GLU A 185 -23.15 -19.36 12.79
CA GLU A 185 -23.54 -20.23 11.67
C GLU A 185 -24.22 -19.44 10.55
N CYS A 186 -25.27 -18.69 10.88
CA CYS A 186 -25.97 -17.85 9.91
C CYS A 186 -25.08 -16.72 9.36
N TYR A 187 -24.24 -16.10 10.19
CA TYR A 187 -23.34 -15.05 9.74
C TYR A 187 -22.38 -15.56 8.67
N SER A 188 -21.84 -16.78 8.83
CA SER A 188 -20.93 -17.39 7.86
C SER A 188 -21.61 -17.61 6.49
N LEU A 189 -22.86 -18.08 6.49
CA LEU A 189 -23.65 -18.31 5.27
C LEU A 189 -24.08 -16.98 4.62
N PHE A 190 -24.58 -16.04 5.44
CA PHE A 190 -24.96 -14.70 5.01
C PHE A 190 -23.78 -13.95 4.36
N ALA A 191 -22.59 -14.08 4.97
CA ALA A 191 -21.38 -13.48 4.45
C ALA A 191 -21.04 -14.03 3.05
N SER A 192 -21.18 -15.33 2.80
CA SER A 192 -20.83 -15.94 1.51
C SER A 192 -21.64 -15.40 0.31
N VAL A 193 -22.85 -14.90 0.54
CA VAL A 193 -23.78 -14.56 -0.55
C VAL A 193 -23.82 -13.08 -0.92
N LEU A 194 -23.40 -12.17 -0.04
CA LEU A 194 -23.14 -10.74 -0.37
C LEU A 194 -22.07 -10.55 -1.49
N ILE A 195 -21.54 -11.64 -2.04
CA ILE A 195 -20.20 -11.78 -2.61
C ILE A 195 -20.21 -12.71 -3.83
N ASN A 196 -21.07 -12.51 -4.82
CA ASN A 196 -20.90 -13.24 -6.08
C ASN A 196 -19.72 -12.76 -6.96
N ASP A 197 -18.69 -12.10 -6.38
CA ASP A 197 -17.35 -12.07 -7.01
C ASP A 197 -16.13 -11.62 -6.15
N VAL A 198 -16.16 -11.61 -4.80
CA VAL A 198 -14.96 -11.22 -4.01
C VAL A 198 -14.85 -11.81 -2.59
N ASP A 199 -14.71 -13.14 -2.45
CA ASP A 199 -14.52 -13.83 -1.15
C ASP A 199 -13.35 -13.28 -0.31
N SER A 200 -12.39 -12.61 -0.95
CA SER A 200 -11.24 -12.01 -0.29
C SER A 200 -11.58 -10.69 0.43
N LEU A 201 -12.45 -9.84 -0.13
CA LEU A 201 -12.66 -8.48 0.34
C LEU A 201 -13.45 -8.44 1.65
N HIS A 202 -14.45 -9.32 1.80
CA HIS A 202 -15.19 -9.40 3.06
C HIS A 202 -14.43 -10.12 4.17
N ARG A 203 -13.59 -11.12 3.87
CA ARG A 203 -12.68 -11.70 4.89
C ARG A 203 -11.70 -10.65 5.42
N ILE A 204 -11.18 -9.79 4.53
CA ILE A 204 -10.39 -8.61 4.89
C ILE A 204 -11.19 -7.67 5.81
N LEU A 205 -12.40 -7.29 5.38
CA LEU A 205 -13.22 -6.29 6.08
C LEU A 205 -13.69 -6.81 7.45
N SER A 206 -14.15 -8.06 7.54
CA SER A 206 -14.57 -8.74 8.78
C SER A 206 -13.42 -8.82 9.79
N GLY A 207 -12.23 -9.25 9.35
CA GLY A 207 -11.06 -9.33 10.22
C GLY A 207 -10.59 -7.97 10.74
N ILE A 208 -10.59 -6.94 9.89
CA ILE A 208 -10.22 -5.58 10.30
C ILE A 208 -11.22 -5.02 11.31
N MET A 209 -12.50 -5.28 11.13
CA MET A 209 -13.56 -4.68 11.96
C MET A 209 -13.63 -5.31 13.35
N SER A 210 -13.49 -6.63 13.44
CA SER A 210 -13.48 -7.34 14.72
C SER A 210 -12.21 -7.02 15.54
N GLY A 211 -11.10 -6.75 14.85
CA GLY A 211 -9.82 -6.38 15.45
C GLY A 211 -9.44 -4.91 15.34
N ARG A 212 -10.38 -3.99 15.13
CA ARG A 212 -10.06 -2.61 14.68
C ARG A 212 -9.13 -1.85 15.63
N ASP A 213 -9.34 -1.99 16.93
CA ASP A 213 -8.57 -1.28 17.95
C ASP A 213 -7.16 -1.88 18.04
N THR A 214 -7.07 -3.20 17.89
CA THR A 214 -5.81 -3.94 17.74
C THR A 214 -5.06 -3.51 16.48
N VAL A 215 -5.73 -3.47 15.32
CA VAL A 215 -5.12 -3.05 14.03
C VAL A 215 -4.61 -1.61 14.12
N LEU A 216 -5.41 -0.69 14.66
CA LEU A 216 -5.00 0.70 14.87
C LEU A 216 -3.80 0.80 15.82
N GLY A 217 -3.83 0.06 16.94
CA GLY A 217 -2.73 -0.02 17.89
C GLY A 217 -1.44 -0.56 17.25
N LEU A 218 -1.54 -1.58 16.40
CA LEU A 218 -0.40 -2.15 15.67
C LEU A 218 0.15 -1.19 14.61
N CYS A 219 -0.71 -0.42 13.92
CA CYS A 219 -0.27 0.62 13.00
C CYS A 219 0.51 1.73 13.73
N ILE A 220 0.04 2.16 14.91
CA ILE A 220 0.75 3.11 15.77
C ILE A 220 2.07 2.52 16.25
N LEU A 221 2.08 1.25 16.67
CA LEU A 221 3.29 0.53 17.07
C LEU A 221 4.31 0.47 15.93
N ALA A 222 3.88 0.14 14.70
CA ALA A 222 4.76 0.10 13.53
C ALA A 222 5.40 1.47 13.23
N PHE A 223 4.63 2.55 13.37
CA PHE A 223 5.12 3.91 13.23
C PHE A 223 6.13 4.28 14.32
N ALA A 224 5.81 3.98 15.58
CA ALA A 224 6.72 4.21 16.72
C ALA A 224 8.03 3.43 16.58
N LEU A 225 7.95 2.14 16.19
CA LEU A 225 9.12 1.29 15.93
C LEU A 225 9.95 1.82 14.76
N SER A 226 9.32 2.30 13.68
CA SER A 226 10.04 2.89 12.54
C SER A 226 10.79 4.17 12.91
N LEU A 227 10.17 5.03 13.72
CA LEU A 227 10.82 6.22 14.28
C LEU A 227 11.96 5.85 15.20
N ALA A 228 11.73 4.91 16.13
CA ALA A 228 12.77 4.42 17.04
C ALA A 228 13.97 3.87 16.26
N MET A 229 13.71 3.04 15.23
CA MET A 229 14.73 2.52 14.33
C MET A 229 15.50 3.63 13.63
N MET A 230 14.82 4.63 13.06
CA MET A 230 15.48 5.79 12.45
C MET A 230 16.43 6.50 13.43
N PHE A 231 16.02 6.68 14.69
CA PHE A 231 16.90 7.24 15.73
C PHE A 231 18.05 6.32 16.09
N THR A 232 17.83 5.00 16.21
CA THR A 232 18.91 4.04 16.46
C THR A 232 19.98 4.10 15.37
N PHE A 233 19.58 4.24 14.10
CA PHE A 233 20.51 4.37 12.99
C PHE A 233 21.44 5.58 13.10
N ARG A 234 20.99 6.67 13.74
CA ARG A 234 21.82 7.87 13.99
C ARG A 234 22.99 7.61 14.94
N PHE A 235 22.80 6.70 15.89
CA PHE A 235 23.80 6.39 16.91
C PHE A 235 24.68 5.20 16.53
N ILE A 236 24.69 4.77 15.26
CA ILE A 236 25.42 3.57 14.84
C ILE A 236 26.91 3.68 15.20
N THR A 237 27.32 2.76 16.08
CA THR A 237 28.70 2.45 16.45
C THR A 237 28.94 0.97 16.22
N THR A 238 30.21 0.56 16.18
CA THR A 238 30.56 -0.85 16.01
C THR A 238 29.88 -1.72 17.07
N LEU A 239 29.87 -1.28 18.32
CA LEU A 239 29.21 -1.98 19.42
C LEU A 239 27.69 -2.10 19.18
N LEU A 240 27.04 -0.99 18.80
CA LEU A 240 25.60 -0.98 18.55
C LEU A 240 25.20 -1.87 17.38
N VAL A 241 26.01 -1.99 16.33
CA VAL A 241 25.72 -2.91 15.21
C VAL A 241 25.81 -4.38 15.64
N HIS A 242 26.73 -4.74 16.53
CA HIS A 242 26.80 -6.12 17.05
C HIS A 242 25.62 -6.43 17.96
N ILE A 243 25.25 -5.50 18.85
CA ILE A 243 24.04 -5.62 19.70
C ILE A 243 22.80 -5.75 18.81
N PHE A 244 22.73 -4.93 17.76
CA PHE A 244 21.64 -4.94 16.79
C PHE A 244 21.53 -6.29 16.08
N ILE A 245 22.61 -6.79 15.49
CA ILE A 245 22.64 -8.11 14.84
C ILE A 245 22.27 -9.22 15.84
N ALA A 246 22.76 -9.17 17.08
CA ALA A 246 22.42 -10.15 18.11
C ALA A 246 20.92 -10.12 18.46
N LEU A 247 20.34 -8.93 18.63
CA LEU A 247 18.91 -8.76 18.88
C LEU A 247 18.07 -9.29 17.71
N ILE A 248 18.53 -9.10 16.47
CA ILE A 248 17.87 -9.63 15.27
C ILE A 248 17.90 -11.14 15.25
N VAL A 249 19.07 -11.74 15.46
CA VAL A 249 19.20 -13.20 15.49
C VAL A 249 18.29 -13.78 16.57
N LEU A 250 18.31 -13.20 17.77
CA LEU A 250 17.45 -13.61 18.87
C LEU A 250 15.96 -13.45 18.53
N GLY A 251 15.56 -12.30 17.98
CA GLY A 251 14.18 -12.01 17.61
C GLY A 251 13.66 -12.94 16.51
N LEU A 252 14.46 -13.21 15.48
CA LEU A 252 14.10 -14.14 14.40
C LEU A 252 13.93 -15.58 14.90
N LEU A 253 14.84 -16.05 15.76
CA LEU A 253 14.74 -17.37 16.39
C LEU A 253 13.53 -17.45 17.33
N PHE A 254 13.29 -16.40 18.11
CA PHE A 254 12.16 -16.32 19.03
C PHE A 254 10.81 -16.32 18.31
N VAL A 255 10.61 -15.48 17.29
CA VAL A 255 9.38 -15.45 16.49
C VAL A 255 9.15 -16.79 15.80
N CYS A 256 10.20 -17.39 15.23
CA CYS A 256 10.11 -18.72 14.63
C CYS A 256 9.70 -19.79 15.65
N GLY A 257 10.29 -19.77 16.85
CA GLY A 257 9.95 -20.69 17.93
C GLY A 257 8.51 -20.53 18.42
N VAL A 258 8.05 -19.29 18.61
CA VAL A 258 6.67 -18.99 19.01
C VAL A 258 5.66 -19.45 17.95
N LEU A 259 5.93 -19.26 16.67
CA LEU A 259 5.04 -19.73 15.60
C LEU A 259 4.90 -21.26 15.59
N TRP A 260 6.00 -21.99 15.75
CA TRP A 260 5.97 -23.45 15.85
C TRP A 260 5.29 -23.93 17.12
N TRP A 261 5.51 -23.26 18.25
CA TRP A 261 4.83 -23.56 19.51
C TRP A 261 3.32 -23.33 19.41
N LEU A 262 2.89 -22.20 18.84
CA LEU A 262 1.47 -21.93 18.58
C LEU A 262 0.85 -22.96 17.63
N TYR A 263 1.57 -23.38 16.58
CA TYR A 263 1.07 -24.43 15.69
C TYR A 263 0.89 -25.76 16.42
N TYR A 264 1.83 -26.11 17.29
CA TYR A 264 1.74 -27.32 18.12
C TYR A 264 0.58 -27.24 19.13
N ASP A 265 0.40 -26.09 19.80
CA ASP A 265 -0.72 -25.83 20.72
C ASP A 265 -2.07 -26.04 20.01
N TYR A 266 -2.24 -25.39 18.85
CA TYR A 266 -3.44 -25.52 18.01
C TYR A 266 -3.71 -26.95 17.52
N THR A 267 -2.66 -27.75 17.31
CA THR A 267 -2.82 -29.14 16.85
C THR A 267 -3.30 -30.06 17.97
N ASN A 268 -2.91 -29.78 19.23
CA ASN A 268 -3.23 -30.64 20.37
C ASN A 268 -4.57 -30.29 21.04
N ASP A 269 -5.03 -29.05 20.94
CA ASP A 269 -6.29 -28.58 21.56
C ASP A 269 -7.54 -28.86 20.70
N LEU A 270 -7.42 -29.73 19.69
CA LEU A 270 -8.37 -29.79 18.59
C LEU A 270 -9.63 -30.63 18.93
N SER A 271 -10.67 -29.98 19.46
CA SER A 271 -12.06 -30.42 19.32
C SER A 271 -12.63 -29.84 18.01
N ILE A 272 -12.55 -30.61 16.92
CA ILE A 272 -12.94 -30.15 15.56
C ILE A 272 -14.46 -29.91 15.49
N GLU A 273 -14.92 -28.67 15.66
CA GLU A 273 -16.30 -28.28 15.30
C GLU A 273 -16.42 -27.07 14.35
N LEU A 274 -15.39 -26.21 14.19
CA LEU A 274 -15.52 -24.97 13.38
C LEU A 274 -14.52 -24.85 12.21
N ASP A 275 -15.01 -24.60 10.99
CA ASP A 275 -14.19 -24.44 9.77
C ASP A 275 -13.15 -23.30 9.87
N THR A 276 -13.46 -22.26 10.64
CA THR A 276 -12.60 -21.09 10.85
C THR A 276 -11.27 -21.44 11.53
N GLU A 277 -11.28 -22.37 12.49
CA GLU A 277 -10.07 -22.80 13.21
C GLU A 277 -9.14 -23.62 12.31
N ARG A 278 -9.72 -24.45 11.44
CA ARG A 278 -8.98 -25.22 10.43
C ARG A 278 -8.25 -24.32 9.44
N GLU A 279 -8.87 -23.23 9.00
CA GLU A 279 -8.22 -22.26 8.10
C GLU A 279 -7.08 -21.49 8.80
N ASN A 280 -7.29 -21.07 10.04
CA ASN A 280 -6.27 -20.38 10.83
C ASN A 280 -5.06 -21.30 11.08
N MET A 281 -5.27 -22.59 11.37
CA MET A 281 -4.21 -23.58 11.53
C MET A 281 -3.37 -23.72 10.25
N LYS A 282 -4.00 -23.83 9.07
CA LYS A 282 -3.28 -23.88 7.78
C LYS A 282 -2.46 -22.62 7.54
N CYS A 283 -3.01 -21.44 7.84
CA CYS A 283 -2.29 -20.17 7.73
C CYS A 283 -1.08 -20.11 8.68
N LEU A 284 -1.27 -20.54 9.94
CA LEU A 284 -0.23 -20.56 10.95
C LEU A 284 0.94 -21.48 10.57
N LEU A 285 0.64 -22.67 10.03
CA LEU A 285 1.66 -23.56 9.46
C LEU A 285 2.42 -22.88 8.31
N GLY A 286 1.70 -22.22 7.41
CA GLY A 286 2.29 -21.45 6.31
C GLY A 286 3.24 -20.36 6.82
N PHE A 287 2.83 -19.59 7.84
CA PHE A 287 3.67 -18.58 8.47
C PHE A 287 4.90 -19.16 9.17
N ALA A 288 4.78 -20.30 9.86
CA ALA A 288 5.91 -20.96 10.51
C ALA A 288 6.96 -21.43 9.48
N ILE A 289 6.53 -22.03 8.36
CA ILE A 289 7.42 -22.46 7.27
C ILE A 289 8.12 -21.26 6.64
N VAL A 290 7.35 -20.22 6.26
CA VAL A 290 7.89 -19.00 5.64
C VAL A 290 8.88 -18.30 6.58
N SER A 291 8.53 -18.17 7.86
CA SER A 291 9.42 -17.58 8.87
C SER A 291 10.71 -18.38 9.02
N THR A 292 10.64 -19.72 8.98
CA THR A 292 11.83 -20.59 9.08
C THR A 292 12.77 -20.38 7.89
N VAL A 293 12.21 -20.33 6.67
CA VAL A 293 12.99 -20.09 5.44
C VAL A 293 13.64 -18.71 5.46
N ILE A 294 12.89 -17.67 5.82
CA ILE A 294 13.42 -16.30 5.91
C ILE A 294 14.52 -16.22 6.97
N THR A 295 14.31 -16.79 8.15
CA THR A 295 15.33 -16.81 9.22
C THR A 295 16.60 -17.51 8.75
N ALA A 296 16.49 -18.68 8.10
CA ALA A 296 17.67 -19.39 7.58
C ALA A 296 18.44 -18.56 6.54
N VAL A 297 17.75 -17.94 5.58
CA VAL A 297 18.37 -17.07 4.58
C VAL A 297 19.06 -15.87 5.22
N LEU A 298 18.40 -15.19 6.17
CA LEU A 298 18.97 -14.03 6.86
C LEU A 298 20.20 -14.41 7.69
N LEU A 299 20.19 -15.56 8.38
CA LEU A 299 21.35 -16.04 9.14
C LEU A 299 22.54 -16.36 8.23
N ILE A 300 22.30 -16.99 7.07
CA ILE A 300 23.35 -17.24 6.06
C ILE A 300 23.93 -15.91 5.56
N LEU A 301 23.08 -14.93 5.23
CA LEU A 301 23.52 -13.61 4.77
C LEU A 301 24.34 -12.89 5.85
N ILE A 302 23.87 -12.86 7.10
CA ILE A 302 24.62 -12.27 8.23
C ILE A 302 25.98 -12.95 8.38
N TYR A 303 26.04 -14.28 8.30
CA TYR A 303 27.28 -15.03 8.43
C TYR A 303 28.28 -14.71 7.30
N VAL A 304 27.82 -14.67 6.05
CA VAL A 304 28.66 -14.36 4.88
C VAL A 304 29.19 -12.93 4.97
N LEU A 305 28.36 -11.99 5.40
CA LEU A 305 28.67 -10.57 5.40
C LEU A 305 29.41 -10.10 6.67
N ARG A 306 29.62 -10.98 7.67
CA ARG A 306 30.27 -10.63 8.94
C ARG A 306 31.63 -9.94 8.80
N LYS A 307 32.41 -10.33 7.80
CA LYS A 307 33.76 -9.78 7.56
C LYS A 307 33.73 -8.33 7.07
N ARG A 308 32.57 -7.85 6.59
CA ARG A 308 32.37 -6.49 6.05
C ARG A 308 31.71 -5.54 7.06
N ILE A 309 31.36 -6.02 8.27
CA ILE A 309 30.66 -5.21 9.30
C ILE A 309 31.42 -3.92 9.63
N LYS A 310 32.73 -4.01 9.87
CA LYS A 310 33.54 -2.84 10.25
C LYS A 310 33.46 -1.72 9.21
N LEU A 311 33.64 -2.07 7.94
CA LEU A 311 33.63 -1.13 6.82
C LEU A 311 32.29 -0.39 6.67
N ALA A 312 31.19 -1.09 6.94
CA ALA A 312 29.84 -0.51 6.89
C ALA A 312 29.54 0.41 8.05
N VAL A 313 30.05 0.08 9.24
CA VAL A 313 29.90 0.96 10.39
C VAL A 313 30.56 2.30 10.10
N GLU A 314 31.78 2.28 9.55
CA GLU A 314 32.51 3.49 9.16
C GLU A 314 31.70 4.30 8.11
N LEU A 315 31.14 3.62 7.10
CA LEU A 315 30.26 4.25 6.11
C LEU A 315 28.97 4.85 6.72
N LEU A 316 28.33 4.13 7.64
CA LEU A 316 27.11 4.60 8.31
C LEU A 316 27.40 5.78 9.24
N GLN A 317 28.56 5.80 9.89
CA GLN A 317 29.02 6.94 10.70
C GLN A 317 29.21 8.19 9.83
N VAL A 318 29.80 8.02 8.66
CA VAL A 318 29.95 9.08 7.65
C VAL A 318 28.59 9.58 7.15
N THR A 319 27.68 8.65 6.84
CA THR A 319 26.28 8.96 6.47
C THR A 319 25.60 9.75 7.58
N ASN A 320 25.80 9.35 8.84
CA ASN A 320 25.26 10.03 10.02
C ASN A 320 25.83 11.42 10.22
N LYS A 321 27.11 11.66 9.87
CA LYS A 321 27.73 12.99 9.89
C LYS A 321 27.07 13.92 8.85
N ALA A 322 26.81 13.41 7.65
CA ALA A 322 26.08 14.14 6.62
C ALA A 322 24.65 14.48 7.07
N ILE A 323 23.92 13.52 7.64
CA ILE A 323 22.56 13.73 8.17
C ILE A 323 22.57 14.71 9.35
N SER A 324 23.58 14.65 10.22
CA SER A 324 23.71 15.57 11.36
C SER A 324 23.94 17.01 10.93
N SER A 325 24.50 17.22 9.74
CA SER A 325 24.65 18.55 9.12
C SER A 325 23.32 19.10 8.57
N SER A 326 22.30 18.24 8.41
CA SER A 326 20.97 18.61 7.92
C SER A 326 19.89 17.75 8.59
N PRO A 327 19.60 17.97 9.89
CA PRO A 327 18.75 17.08 10.69
C PRO A 327 17.31 16.99 10.19
N PHE A 328 16.83 18.00 9.47
CA PHE A 328 15.51 18.00 8.84
C PHE A 328 15.33 16.89 7.80
N LEU A 329 16.41 16.25 7.31
CA LEU A 329 16.35 15.10 6.40
C LEU A 329 15.56 13.93 7.01
N LEU A 330 15.60 13.78 8.33
CA LEU A 330 14.88 12.75 9.06
C LEU A 330 13.36 13.01 9.12
N LEU A 331 12.93 14.26 8.90
CA LEU A 331 11.50 14.61 8.84
C LEU A 331 10.93 14.49 7.42
N GLN A 332 11.77 14.37 6.40
CA GLN A 332 11.34 14.26 5.01
C GLN A 332 10.34 13.10 4.77
N PRO A 333 10.55 11.88 5.32
CA PRO A 333 9.62 10.76 5.14
C PRO A 333 8.22 11.02 5.70
N LEU A 334 8.09 11.83 6.75
CA LEU A 334 6.80 12.13 7.36
C LEU A 334 5.88 12.84 6.36
N TRP A 335 6.44 13.81 5.63
CA TRP A 335 5.71 14.54 4.61
C TRP A 335 5.36 13.65 3.42
N THR A 336 6.30 12.86 2.92
CA THR A 336 6.04 11.90 1.83
C THR A 336 4.95 10.91 2.21
N PHE A 337 5.02 10.36 3.43
CA PHE A 337 4.07 9.38 3.92
C PHE A 337 2.68 9.98 4.14
N ALA A 338 2.59 11.20 4.66
CA ALA A 338 1.33 11.92 4.80
C ALA A 338 0.68 12.17 3.42
N ILE A 339 1.46 12.58 2.42
CA ILE A 339 0.98 12.77 1.04
C ILE A 339 0.51 11.45 0.43
N LEU A 340 1.26 10.35 0.62
CA LEU A 340 0.87 9.01 0.14
C LEU A 340 -0.42 8.52 0.80
N ILE A 341 -0.57 8.67 2.12
CA ILE A 341 -1.82 8.31 2.81
C ILE A 341 -2.98 9.12 2.27
N PHE A 342 -2.83 10.45 2.18
CA PHE A 342 -3.87 11.31 1.64
C PHE A 342 -4.27 10.89 0.23
N PHE A 343 -3.27 10.63 -0.63
CA PHE A 343 -3.49 10.14 -1.99
C PHE A 343 -4.22 8.80 -1.98
N TRP A 344 -3.79 7.80 -1.21
CA TRP A 344 -4.43 6.48 -1.16
C TRP A 344 -5.86 6.53 -0.60
N VAL A 345 -6.13 7.37 0.39
CA VAL A 345 -7.49 7.57 0.92
C VAL A 345 -8.39 8.18 -0.14
N LEU A 346 -7.95 9.26 -0.80
CA LEU A 346 -8.67 9.87 -1.91
C LEU A 346 -8.89 8.86 -3.05
N TRP A 347 -7.87 8.06 -3.33
CA TRP A 347 -7.87 7.06 -4.38
C TRP A 347 -8.91 5.95 -4.15
N VAL A 348 -8.94 5.40 -2.93
CA VAL A 348 -9.93 4.40 -2.51
C VAL A 348 -11.32 5.00 -2.53
N ALA A 349 -11.50 6.25 -2.07
CA ALA A 349 -12.79 6.93 -2.11
C ALA A 349 -13.32 7.07 -3.56
N VAL A 350 -12.47 7.48 -4.50
CA VAL A 350 -12.81 7.55 -5.94
C VAL A 350 -13.15 6.16 -6.49
N LEU A 351 -12.35 5.13 -6.18
CA LEU A 351 -12.61 3.76 -6.63
C LEU A 351 -13.95 3.23 -6.14
N LEU A 352 -14.25 3.42 -4.85
CA LEU A 352 -15.53 3.02 -4.25
C LEU A 352 -16.70 3.79 -4.86
N SER A 353 -16.55 5.11 -5.03
CA SER A 353 -17.56 5.96 -5.67
C SER A 353 -17.81 5.56 -7.12
N LEU A 354 -16.75 5.27 -7.89
CA LEU A 354 -16.84 4.79 -9.26
C LEU A 354 -17.50 3.41 -9.34
N GLY A 355 -17.21 2.51 -8.40
CA GLY A 355 -17.88 1.21 -8.28
C GLY A 355 -19.38 1.34 -8.01
N THR A 356 -19.83 2.45 -7.42
CA THR A 356 -21.25 2.74 -7.28
C THR A 356 -21.86 3.42 -8.50
N ALA A 357 -21.11 3.85 -9.52
CA ALA A 357 -21.69 4.52 -10.68
C ALA A 357 -22.38 3.47 -11.59
N GLY A 358 -23.69 3.60 -11.76
CA GLY A 358 -24.51 2.61 -12.47
C GLY A 358 -25.95 3.06 -12.63
N ALA A 359 -26.56 2.67 -13.76
CA ALA A 359 -27.94 2.99 -14.09
C ALA A 359 -28.90 1.94 -13.51
N ALA A 360 -30.07 2.38 -13.04
CA ALA A 360 -31.13 1.49 -12.58
C ALA A 360 -31.71 0.72 -13.77
N GLN A 361 -31.80 -0.60 -13.65
CA GLN A 361 -32.54 -1.47 -14.56
C GLN A 361 -33.57 -2.27 -13.77
N VAL A 362 -34.78 -2.36 -14.31
CA VAL A 362 -35.86 -3.15 -13.70
C VAL A 362 -35.75 -4.59 -14.18
N ILE A 363 -35.83 -5.53 -13.24
CA ILE A 363 -35.87 -6.98 -13.48
C ILE A 363 -37.33 -7.46 -13.38
N GLU A 364 -37.63 -8.64 -13.93
CA GLU A 364 -38.88 -9.35 -13.68
C GLU A 364 -39.24 -9.36 -12.18
N GLY A 365 -40.49 -8.99 -11.87
CA GLY A 365 -40.96 -8.82 -10.48
C GLY A 365 -40.87 -7.38 -9.94
N GLY A 366 -40.45 -6.40 -10.74
CA GLY A 366 -40.45 -4.97 -10.34
C GLY A 366 -39.29 -4.58 -9.41
N GLN A 367 -38.27 -5.44 -9.32
CA GLN A 367 -37.03 -5.20 -8.58
C GLN A 367 -36.06 -4.35 -9.40
N VAL A 368 -35.18 -3.61 -8.72
CA VAL A 368 -34.20 -2.71 -9.36
C VAL A 368 -32.78 -3.19 -9.10
N GLU A 369 -32.04 -3.39 -10.18
CA GLU A 369 -30.61 -3.69 -10.15
C GLU A 369 -29.83 -2.54 -10.80
N TYR A 370 -28.69 -2.20 -10.21
CA TYR A 370 -27.81 -1.17 -10.75
C TYR A 370 -26.68 -1.80 -11.53
N LYS A 371 -26.73 -1.68 -12.86
CA LYS A 371 -25.65 -2.19 -13.71
C LYS A 371 -24.59 -1.13 -13.97
N PRO A 372 -23.30 -1.46 -13.85
CA PRO A 372 -22.23 -0.53 -14.19
C PRO A 372 -22.27 -0.23 -15.69
N LEU A 373 -22.00 1.02 -16.06
CA LEU A 373 -21.88 1.42 -17.46
C LEU A 373 -20.63 0.76 -18.09
N SER A 374 -20.71 0.39 -19.37
CA SER A 374 -19.62 -0.30 -20.09
C SER A 374 -18.29 0.47 -20.06
N GLY A 375 -18.34 1.81 -20.07
CA GLY A 375 -17.15 2.67 -19.99
C GLY A 375 -16.38 2.56 -18.66
N ILE A 376 -17.06 2.24 -17.55
CA ILE A 376 -16.44 2.12 -16.22
C ILE A 376 -15.44 0.95 -16.18
N ARG A 377 -15.67 -0.10 -16.98
CA ARG A 377 -14.78 -1.26 -17.06
C ARG A 377 -13.39 -0.89 -17.59
N TYR A 378 -13.28 0.11 -18.45
CA TYR A 378 -12.00 0.59 -18.98
C TYR A 378 -11.32 1.62 -18.05
N MET A 379 -12.10 2.35 -17.26
CA MET A 379 -11.58 3.33 -16.29
C MET A 379 -10.76 2.66 -15.19
N TRP A 380 -11.05 1.40 -14.84
CA TRP A 380 -10.33 0.69 -13.77
C TRP A 380 -8.82 0.54 -14.05
N TRP A 381 -8.42 0.20 -15.28
CA TRP A 381 -7.01 0.08 -15.65
C TRP A 381 -6.29 1.42 -15.63
N TYR A 382 -6.96 2.47 -16.12
CA TYR A 382 -6.44 3.83 -16.07
C TYR A 382 -6.21 4.28 -14.63
N HIS A 383 -7.19 3.98 -13.76
CA HIS A 383 -7.06 4.18 -12.32
C HIS A 383 -5.81 3.40 -11.85
N LEU A 384 -5.76 2.07 -11.97
CA LEU A 384 -4.66 1.26 -11.44
C LEU A 384 -3.25 1.76 -11.86
N ILE A 385 -3.08 2.14 -13.12
CA ILE A 385 -1.82 2.73 -13.60
C ILE A 385 -1.52 4.04 -12.87
N GLY A 386 -2.53 4.90 -12.68
CA GLY A 386 -2.40 6.14 -11.94
C GLY A 386 -2.06 5.97 -10.46
N LEU A 387 -2.56 4.91 -9.80
CA LEU A 387 -2.16 4.57 -8.43
C LEU A 387 -0.66 4.31 -8.34
N ILE A 388 -0.14 3.45 -9.23
CA ILE A 388 1.25 3.03 -9.22
C ILE A 388 2.15 4.20 -9.63
N TRP A 389 1.88 4.84 -10.77
CA TRP A 389 2.72 5.91 -11.29
C TRP A 389 2.79 7.12 -10.35
N THR A 390 1.66 7.53 -9.77
CA THR A 390 1.64 8.62 -8.79
C THR A 390 2.40 8.27 -7.52
N SER A 391 2.24 7.05 -7.01
CA SER A 391 2.97 6.61 -5.81
C SER A 391 4.48 6.60 -6.07
N GLU A 392 4.93 6.09 -7.22
CA GLU A 392 6.34 6.13 -7.64
C GLU A 392 6.83 7.57 -7.82
N PHE A 393 6.02 8.46 -8.38
CA PHE A 393 6.37 9.87 -8.55
C PHE A 393 6.60 10.55 -7.19
N ILE A 394 5.71 10.33 -6.21
CA ILE A 394 5.84 10.88 -4.85
C ILE A 394 7.12 10.36 -4.18
N LEU A 395 7.42 9.06 -4.30
CA LEU A 395 8.65 8.47 -3.76
C LEU A 395 9.90 8.99 -4.49
N ALA A 396 9.86 9.16 -5.80
CA ALA A 396 10.94 9.73 -6.59
C ALA A 396 11.20 11.21 -6.23
N CYS A 397 10.16 11.97 -5.88
CA CYS A 397 10.31 13.32 -5.33
C CYS A 397 11.12 13.33 -4.02
N GLN A 398 10.85 12.38 -3.12
CA GLN A 398 11.65 12.20 -1.89
C GLN A 398 13.12 11.91 -2.23
N GLN A 399 13.36 10.94 -3.11
CA GLN A 399 14.70 10.52 -3.51
C GLN A 399 15.53 11.68 -4.07
N MET A 400 14.97 12.42 -5.03
CA MET A 400 15.63 13.58 -5.63
C MET A 400 15.84 14.71 -4.61
N THR A 401 14.89 14.95 -3.70
CA THR A 401 15.02 15.97 -2.66
C THR A 401 16.16 15.67 -1.69
N VAL A 402 16.23 14.43 -1.20
CA VAL A 402 17.27 13.98 -0.28
C VAL A 402 18.63 13.99 -0.99
N ALA A 403 18.71 13.46 -2.21
CA ALA A 403 19.94 13.49 -3.02
C ALA A 403 20.43 14.92 -3.26
N GLY A 404 19.54 15.85 -3.63
CA GLY A 404 19.89 17.26 -3.82
C GLY A 404 20.35 17.97 -2.56
N THR A 405 19.79 17.61 -1.40
CA THR A 405 20.26 18.11 -0.10
C THR A 405 21.68 17.63 0.18
N VAL A 406 21.93 16.33 -0.01
CA VAL A 406 23.26 15.73 0.20
C VAL A 406 24.30 16.33 -0.73
N VAL A 407 23.99 16.48 -2.03
CA VAL A 407 24.86 17.12 -3.02
C VAL A 407 25.20 18.56 -2.60
N THR A 408 24.21 19.32 -2.16
CA THR A 408 24.41 20.72 -1.73
C THR A 408 25.30 20.80 -0.49
N CYS A 409 25.11 19.91 0.48
CA CYS A 409 25.94 19.86 1.69
C CYS A 409 27.36 19.34 1.42
N TYR A 410 27.50 18.32 0.56
CA TYR A 410 28.79 17.68 0.25
C TYR A 410 29.72 18.64 -0.50
N PHE A 411 29.22 19.30 -1.55
CA PHE A 411 30.02 20.23 -2.34
C PHE A 411 30.07 21.65 -1.76
N ASN A 412 29.66 21.86 -0.51
CA ASN A 412 29.84 23.15 0.16
C ASN A 412 31.28 23.28 0.70
N ARG A 413 32.06 24.22 0.13
CA ARG A 413 33.45 24.46 0.55
C ARG A 413 33.54 25.11 1.94
N ASN A 414 32.58 25.96 2.30
CA ASN A 414 32.64 26.70 3.55
C ASN A 414 31.87 25.99 4.66
N LYS A 415 32.55 25.12 5.43
CA LYS A 415 31.92 24.40 6.55
C LYS A 415 31.44 25.32 7.68
N SER A 416 31.96 26.55 7.75
CA SER A 416 31.56 27.57 8.73
C SER A 416 30.29 28.32 8.32
N ASP A 417 29.85 28.18 7.08
CA ASP A 417 28.65 28.81 6.52
C ASP A 417 27.79 27.74 5.79
N PRO A 418 27.01 26.94 6.54
CA PRO A 418 26.20 25.88 5.95
C PRO A 418 25.06 26.46 5.10
N PRO A 419 24.65 25.78 4.02
CA PRO A 419 23.58 26.26 3.16
C PRO A 419 22.27 26.43 3.94
N ASP A 420 21.65 27.60 3.80
CA ASP A 420 20.37 27.90 4.45
C ASP A 420 19.26 27.00 3.89
N ARG A 421 18.61 26.24 4.79
CA ARG A 421 17.42 25.41 4.50
C ARG A 421 17.59 24.52 3.25
N PRO A 422 18.56 23.59 3.23
CA PRO A 422 18.98 22.90 2.02
C PRO A 422 17.88 21.98 1.45
N ILE A 423 16.98 21.47 2.30
CA ILE A 423 15.82 20.67 1.87
C ILE A 423 14.80 21.51 1.10
N LEU A 424 14.48 22.72 1.59
CA LEU A 424 13.55 23.61 0.89
C LEU A 424 14.15 24.08 -0.43
N SER A 425 15.45 24.37 -0.45
CA SER A 425 16.17 24.69 -1.68
C SER A 425 16.11 23.52 -2.69
N SER A 426 16.40 22.30 -2.24
CA SER A 426 16.33 21.09 -3.06
C SER A 426 14.91 20.82 -3.60
N LEU A 427 13.88 20.97 -2.77
CA LEU A 427 12.47 20.89 -3.18
C LEU A 427 12.12 21.95 -4.23
N SER A 428 12.55 23.19 -4.02
CA SER A 428 12.32 24.28 -4.97
C SER A 428 12.98 23.98 -6.32
N ILE A 429 14.23 23.51 -6.31
CA ILE A 429 14.96 23.10 -7.51
C ILE A 429 14.22 21.97 -8.25
N LEU A 430 13.74 20.97 -7.50
CA LEU A 430 12.96 19.86 -8.05
C LEU A 430 11.72 20.36 -8.78
N PHE A 431 10.87 21.16 -8.12
CA PHE A 431 9.60 21.60 -8.70
C PHE A 431 9.74 22.68 -9.76
N CYS A 432 10.80 23.50 -9.72
CA CYS A 432 11.03 24.55 -10.71
C CYS A 432 11.73 24.04 -11.97
N TYR A 433 12.65 23.09 -11.85
CA TYR A 433 13.54 22.69 -12.96
C TYR A 433 13.44 21.22 -13.34
N HIS A 434 13.36 20.31 -12.38
CA HIS A 434 13.62 18.88 -12.64
C HIS A 434 12.39 17.95 -12.49
N GLN A 435 11.18 18.51 -12.45
CA GLN A 435 9.96 17.72 -12.31
C GLN A 435 9.79 16.70 -13.46
N GLY A 436 10.12 17.07 -14.70
CA GLY A 436 10.06 16.16 -15.85
C GLY A 436 10.99 14.95 -15.72
N THR A 437 12.19 15.14 -15.16
CA THR A 437 13.16 14.07 -14.91
C THR A 437 12.63 13.06 -13.89
N VAL A 438 12.01 13.57 -12.82
CA VAL A 438 11.39 12.74 -11.77
C VAL A 438 10.18 11.97 -12.32
N VAL A 439 9.35 12.62 -13.16
CA VAL A 439 8.23 11.98 -13.87
C VAL A 439 8.71 10.84 -14.78
N LYS A 440 9.75 11.09 -15.58
CA LYS A 440 10.31 10.09 -16.50
C LYS A 440 10.89 8.89 -15.76
N GLY A 441 11.67 9.13 -14.70
CA GLY A 441 12.24 8.07 -13.90
C GLY A 441 11.16 7.23 -13.20
N SER A 442 10.18 7.85 -12.55
CA SER A 442 9.06 7.13 -11.91
C SER A 442 8.19 6.34 -12.90
N PHE A 443 8.02 6.84 -14.12
CA PHE A 443 7.34 6.11 -15.19
C PHE A 443 8.10 4.85 -15.61
N LEU A 444 9.43 4.92 -15.76
CA LEU A 444 10.26 3.76 -16.13
C LEU A 444 10.15 2.63 -15.10
N ILE A 445 10.12 2.96 -13.80
CA ILE A 445 9.86 1.96 -12.75
C ILE A 445 8.46 1.35 -12.93
N THR A 446 7.46 2.20 -13.16
CA THR A 446 6.06 1.77 -13.33
C THR A 446 5.90 0.78 -14.49
N VAL A 447 6.51 1.06 -15.64
CA VAL A 447 6.46 0.22 -16.85
C VAL A 447 7.03 -1.18 -16.62
N VAL A 448 7.98 -1.33 -15.69
CA VAL A 448 8.56 -2.64 -15.34
C VAL A 448 7.76 -3.33 -14.24
N ARG A 449 7.24 -2.56 -13.29
CA ARG A 449 6.50 -3.07 -12.13
C ARG A 449 5.17 -3.71 -12.54
N ILE A 450 4.46 -3.14 -13.52
CA ILE A 450 3.16 -3.64 -13.99
C ILE A 450 3.28 -5.03 -14.67
N PRO A 451 4.11 -5.24 -15.71
CA PRO A 451 4.28 -6.56 -16.33
C PRO A 451 4.73 -7.62 -15.34
N ARG A 452 5.63 -7.26 -14.41
CA ARG A 452 6.07 -8.17 -13.35
C ARG A 452 4.91 -8.63 -12.47
N ALA A 453 4.05 -7.70 -12.03
CA ALA A 453 2.89 -8.03 -11.22
C ALA A 453 1.89 -8.91 -11.99
N VAL A 454 1.64 -8.60 -13.26
CA VAL A 454 0.74 -9.38 -14.13
C VAL A 454 1.29 -10.79 -14.37
N LEU A 455 2.58 -10.92 -14.72
CA LEU A 455 3.22 -12.22 -14.93
C LEU A 455 3.20 -13.08 -13.66
N MET A 456 3.43 -12.48 -12.49
CA MET A 456 3.38 -13.19 -11.22
C MET A 456 1.97 -13.64 -10.85
N TYR A 457 0.96 -12.82 -11.14
CA TYR A 457 -0.44 -13.20 -10.98
C TYR A 457 -0.83 -14.36 -11.90
N VAL A 458 -0.56 -14.23 -13.20
CA VAL A 458 -0.84 -15.28 -14.20
C VAL A 458 -0.13 -16.59 -13.85
N TYR A 459 1.13 -16.51 -13.41
CA TYR A 459 1.86 -17.69 -12.94
C TYR A 459 1.18 -18.37 -11.75
N ASN A 460 0.78 -17.61 -10.73
CA ASN A 460 0.13 -18.19 -9.55
C ASN A 460 -1.20 -18.87 -9.91
N THR A 461 -1.97 -18.28 -10.83
CA THR A 461 -3.22 -18.86 -11.34
C THR A 461 -3.00 -20.10 -12.22
N LEU A 462 -1.93 -20.13 -13.02
CA LEU A 462 -1.60 -21.28 -13.87
C LEU A 462 -0.95 -22.42 -13.08
N LYS A 463 -0.24 -22.12 -11.99
CA LYS A 463 0.37 -23.11 -11.09
C LYS A 463 -0.68 -24.01 -10.44
N GLU A 464 -1.90 -23.52 -10.21
CA GLU A 464 -3.02 -24.35 -9.73
C GLU A 464 -3.55 -25.33 -10.79
N LYS A 465 -3.21 -25.16 -12.07
CA LYS A 465 -3.77 -25.94 -13.19
C LYS A 465 -2.77 -26.80 -13.96
N GLN A 466 -1.44 -26.67 -13.77
CA GLN A 466 -0.46 -27.45 -14.54
C GLN A 466 0.82 -27.85 -13.77
N ASP A 467 1.10 -29.16 -13.77
CA ASP A 467 2.29 -29.81 -13.20
C ASP A 467 3.45 -30.01 -14.22
N GLY A 468 3.76 -28.98 -15.01
CA GLY A 468 4.86 -29.05 -15.99
C GLY A 468 6.19 -28.52 -15.45
N ALA A 469 7.26 -29.33 -15.44
CA ALA A 469 8.62 -28.91 -15.05
C ALA A 469 9.20 -27.79 -15.95
N LEU A 470 8.86 -27.79 -17.24
CA LEU A 470 9.30 -26.77 -18.22
C LEU A 470 8.67 -25.38 -17.95
N SER A 471 7.39 -25.36 -17.57
CA SER A 471 6.66 -24.14 -17.19
C SER A 471 7.24 -23.51 -15.91
N ARG A 472 7.60 -24.35 -14.92
CA ARG A 472 8.23 -23.88 -13.67
C ARG A 472 9.61 -23.26 -13.92
N CYS A 473 10.44 -23.85 -14.80
CA CYS A 473 11.79 -23.36 -15.06
C CYS A 473 11.81 -22.01 -15.80
N VAL A 474 11.00 -21.87 -16.86
CA VAL A 474 10.88 -20.62 -17.64
C VAL A 474 10.26 -19.50 -16.78
N SER A 475 9.25 -19.82 -15.97
CA SER A 475 8.60 -18.84 -15.09
C SER A 475 9.52 -18.36 -13.96
N GLN A 476 10.23 -19.27 -13.29
CA GLN A 476 11.16 -18.92 -12.21
C GLN A 476 12.31 -18.03 -12.72
N CYS A 477 12.80 -18.32 -13.94
CA CYS A 477 13.82 -17.51 -14.60
C CYS A 477 13.30 -16.11 -14.94
N CYS A 478 12.14 -16.00 -15.59
CA CYS A 478 11.54 -14.71 -15.95
C CYS A 478 11.19 -13.86 -14.71
N CYS A 479 10.65 -14.46 -13.65
CA CYS A 479 10.33 -13.75 -12.41
C CYS A 479 11.59 -13.20 -11.72
N CYS A 480 12.68 -13.97 -11.72
CA CYS A 480 13.99 -13.52 -11.23
C CYS A 480 14.55 -12.39 -12.09
N CYS A 481 14.48 -12.50 -13.42
CA CYS A 481 14.91 -11.44 -14.35
C CYS A 481 14.15 -10.13 -14.14
N PHE A 482 12.82 -10.18 -13.99
CA PHE A 482 12.04 -8.98 -13.70
C PHE A 482 12.30 -8.42 -12.30
N TRP A 483 12.56 -9.26 -11.30
CA TRP A 483 13.00 -8.80 -9.97
C TRP A 483 14.34 -8.07 -10.06
N CYS A 484 15.33 -8.67 -10.74
CA CYS A 484 16.64 -8.08 -10.95
C CYS A 484 16.57 -6.79 -11.75
N LEU A 485 15.72 -6.74 -12.78
CA LEU A 485 15.54 -5.56 -13.62
C LEU A 485 14.84 -4.42 -12.86
N ASP A 486 13.82 -4.72 -12.06
CA ASP A 486 13.16 -3.76 -11.15
C ASP A 486 14.14 -3.23 -10.09
N LYS A 487 14.97 -4.11 -9.50
CA LYS A 487 16.02 -3.69 -8.57
C LYS A 487 17.07 -2.82 -9.27
N GLY A 488 17.57 -3.24 -10.42
CA GLY A 488 18.58 -2.51 -11.21
C GLY A 488 18.07 -1.14 -11.65
N LEU A 489 16.83 -1.04 -12.11
CA LEU A 489 16.21 0.23 -12.49
C LEU A 489 16.04 1.18 -11.32
N ARG A 490 15.69 0.68 -10.12
CA ARG A 490 15.63 1.54 -8.93
C ARG A 490 17.00 2.16 -8.60
N HIS A 491 18.07 1.38 -8.68
CA HIS A 491 19.42 1.90 -8.43
C HIS A 491 19.83 2.87 -9.55
N LEU A 492 19.50 2.56 -10.81
CA LEU A 492 19.75 3.45 -11.94
C LEU A 492 19.05 4.80 -11.77
N ASN A 493 17.77 4.78 -11.39
CA ASN A 493 17.00 5.99 -11.13
C ASN A 493 17.59 6.82 -10.00
N GLN A 494 17.93 6.18 -8.88
CA GLN A 494 18.54 6.83 -7.73
C GLN A 494 19.85 7.53 -8.13
N ASN A 495 20.72 6.84 -8.86
CA ASN A 495 21.97 7.39 -9.36
C ASN A 495 21.74 8.52 -10.37
N ALA A 496 20.76 8.37 -11.26
CA ALA A 496 20.39 9.40 -12.23
C ALA A 496 19.85 10.68 -11.55
N TYR A 497 19.08 10.55 -10.47
CA TYR A 497 18.59 11.69 -9.69
C TYR A 497 19.75 12.41 -8.98
N THR A 498 20.67 11.68 -8.35
CA THR A 498 21.87 12.29 -7.76
C THR A 498 22.72 13.00 -8.81
N THR A 499 22.98 12.37 -9.96
CA THR A 499 23.71 13.04 -11.06
C THR A 499 22.97 14.26 -11.59
N THR A 500 21.63 14.21 -11.68
CA THR A 500 20.83 15.38 -12.06
C THR A 500 20.95 16.49 -11.02
N ALA A 501 21.01 16.15 -9.73
CA ALA A 501 21.24 17.12 -8.68
C ALA A 501 22.62 17.78 -8.78
N ILE A 502 23.66 17.05 -9.23
CA ILE A 502 25.02 17.58 -9.45
C ILE A 502 25.07 18.45 -10.73
N ASN A 503 24.71 17.88 -11.88
CA ASN A 503 24.95 18.47 -13.20
C ASN A 503 23.78 19.29 -13.75
N GLY A 504 22.56 19.16 -13.20
CA GLY A 504 21.36 19.84 -13.69
C GLY A 504 20.86 19.32 -15.05
N THR A 505 21.16 18.07 -15.40
CA THR A 505 20.88 17.47 -16.72
C THR A 505 19.62 16.60 -16.76
N ASP A 506 19.12 16.30 -17.96
CA ASP A 506 17.97 15.40 -18.12
C ASP A 506 18.25 13.96 -17.66
N PHE A 507 17.20 13.17 -17.47
CA PHE A 507 17.29 11.82 -16.92
C PHE A 507 18.23 10.90 -17.71
N CYS A 508 18.17 10.91 -19.04
CA CYS A 508 18.92 9.95 -19.85
C CYS A 508 20.41 10.29 -19.85
N THR A 509 20.73 11.57 -19.94
CA THR A 509 22.10 12.08 -19.81
C THR A 509 22.65 11.72 -18.43
N SER A 510 21.91 12.04 -17.37
CA SER A 510 22.33 11.76 -15.99
C SER A 510 22.51 10.27 -15.70
N ALA A 511 21.60 9.42 -16.19
CA ALA A 511 21.70 7.97 -16.03
C ALA A 511 22.93 7.41 -16.74
N LYS A 512 23.23 7.89 -17.96
CA LYS A 512 24.42 7.49 -18.71
C LYS A 512 25.69 7.91 -17.99
N ASP A 513 25.77 9.16 -17.54
CA ASP A 513 26.94 9.69 -16.84
C ASP A 513 27.19 8.90 -15.55
N ALA A 514 26.15 8.64 -14.75
CA ALA A 514 26.24 7.83 -13.55
C ALA A 514 26.75 6.41 -13.83
N LEU A 515 26.20 5.73 -14.85
CA LEU A 515 26.64 4.40 -15.25
C LEU A 515 28.10 4.38 -15.70
N THR A 516 28.53 5.37 -16.49
CA THR A 516 29.92 5.46 -16.93
C THR A 516 30.88 5.65 -15.75
N LEU A 517 30.53 6.50 -14.79
CA LEU A 517 31.34 6.74 -13.60
C LEU A 517 31.44 5.49 -12.72
N LEU A 518 30.30 4.84 -12.45
CA LEU A 518 30.26 3.63 -11.63
C LEU A 518 31.01 2.46 -12.28
N SER A 519 30.96 2.34 -13.60
CA SER A 519 31.67 1.28 -14.33
C SER A 519 33.20 1.35 -14.18
N LYS A 520 33.76 2.56 -14.05
CA LYS A 520 35.20 2.79 -13.89
C LYS A 520 35.73 2.39 -12.50
N ASN A 521 34.90 2.52 -11.47
CA ASN A 521 35.31 2.37 -10.06
C ASN A 521 34.66 1.13 -9.36
N SER A 522 34.14 0.16 -10.12
CA SER A 522 33.00 -0.66 -9.67
C SER A 522 33.23 -1.70 -8.56
N SER A 523 34.38 -2.37 -8.45
CA SER A 523 34.44 -3.63 -7.68
C SER A 523 34.45 -3.43 -6.16
N HIS A 524 35.21 -2.47 -5.66
CA HIS A 524 35.29 -2.19 -4.22
C HIS A 524 34.02 -1.49 -3.73
N PHE A 525 33.66 -0.36 -4.33
CA PHE A 525 32.57 0.50 -3.87
C PHE A 525 31.18 -0.16 -3.95
N THR A 526 30.89 -0.95 -5.00
CA THR A 526 29.61 -1.67 -5.12
C THR A 526 29.41 -2.68 -3.99
N SER A 527 30.49 -3.35 -3.55
CA SER A 527 30.41 -4.33 -2.47
C SER A 527 30.11 -3.69 -1.11
N VAL A 528 30.58 -2.44 -0.88
CA VAL A 528 30.33 -1.70 0.35
C VAL A 528 28.90 -1.16 0.39
N ASN A 529 28.43 -0.57 -0.71
CA ASN A 529 27.06 -0.06 -0.84
C ASN A 529 26.02 -1.14 -0.53
N CYS A 530 26.17 -2.30 -1.18
CA CYS A 530 25.29 -3.45 -1.01
C CYS A 530 25.20 -3.91 0.46
N PHE A 531 26.28 -3.75 1.23
CA PHE A 531 26.29 -4.13 2.63
C PHE A 531 25.63 -3.08 3.55
N GLY A 532 25.81 -1.79 3.26
CA GLY A 532 25.03 -0.72 3.91
C GLY A 532 23.52 -0.92 3.71
N ASP A 533 23.11 -1.17 2.47
CA ASP A 533 21.73 -1.49 2.11
C ASP A 533 21.20 -2.72 2.85
N PHE A 534 22.05 -3.73 3.05
CA PHE A 534 21.68 -4.92 3.82
C PHE A 534 21.41 -4.62 5.29
N ILE A 535 22.22 -3.79 5.95
CA ILE A 535 21.97 -3.38 7.35
C ILE A 535 20.65 -2.60 7.44
N ILE A 536 20.42 -1.69 6.50
CA ILE A 536 19.19 -0.90 6.46
C ILE A 536 17.97 -1.79 6.22
N PHE A 537 18.09 -2.77 5.32
CA PHE A 537 17.08 -3.81 5.09
C PHE A 537 16.77 -4.60 6.36
N LEU A 538 17.79 -4.98 7.13
CA LEU A 538 17.62 -5.71 8.38
C LEU A 538 16.83 -4.89 9.42
N GLY A 539 17.02 -3.57 9.44
CA GLY A 539 16.20 -2.67 10.23
C GLY A 539 14.73 -2.65 9.81
N LYS A 540 14.44 -2.72 8.51
CA LYS A 540 13.05 -2.84 8.01
C LYS A 540 12.42 -4.16 8.46
N VAL A 541 13.17 -5.26 8.38
CA VAL A 541 12.71 -6.59 8.83
C VAL A 541 12.36 -6.59 10.32
N LEU A 542 13.18 -5.96 11.17
CA LEU A 542 12.89 -5.88 12.60
C LEU A 542 11.56 -5.21 12.91
N VAL A 543 11.28 -4.05 12.29
CA VAL A 543 10.01 -3.35 12.50
C VAL A 543 8.85 -4.28 12.19
N VAL A 544 8.91 -4.96 11.04
CA VAL A 544 7.86 -5.91 10.62
C VAL A 544 7.76 -7.08 11.61
N CYS A 545 8.86 -7.70 12.00
CA CYS A 545 8.87 -8.83 12.93
C CYS A 545 8.27 -8.47 14.29
N PHE A 546 8.63 -7.32 14.87
CA PHE A 546 8.08 -6.89 16.16
C PHE A 546 6.60 -6.50 16.06
N THR A 547 6.18 -5.84 14.97
CA THR A 547 4.76 -5.55 14.75
C THR A 547 3.94 -6.82 14.55
N VAL A 548 4.44 -7.79 13.75
CA VAL A 548 3.77 -9.08 13.54
C VAL A 548 3.72 -9.88 14.85
N PHE A 549 4.79 -9.89 15.63
CA PHE A 549 4.80 -10.54 16.94
C PHE A 549 3.77 -9.92 17.88
N GLY A 550 3.71 -8.59 17.97
CA GLY A 550 2.68 -7.88 18.74
C GLY A 550 1.27 -8.23 18.25
N GLY A 551 1.08 -8.34 16.93
CA GLY A 551 -0.20 -8.73 16.34
C GLY A 551 -0.58 -10.17 16.67
N LEU A 552 0.36 -11.12 16.58
CA LEU A 552 0.13 -12.51 16.96
C LEU A 552 -0.29 -12.61 18.43
N MET A 553 0.40 -11.91 19.34
CA MET A 553 0.03 -11.91 20.76
C MET A 553 -1.34 -11.28 21.00
N ALA A 554 -1.64 -10.16 20.34
CA ALA A 554 -2.91 -9.44 20.53
C ALA A 554 -4.11 -10.20 19.94
N PHE A 555 -3.98 -10.78 18.74
CA PHE A 555 -5.05 -11.56 18.12
C PHE A 555 -5.24 -12.93 18.79
N ASN A 556 -4.16 -13.56 19.27
CA ASN A 556 -4.25 -14.85 19.97
C ASN A 556 -4.90 -14.74 21.36
N TYR A 557 -5.10 -13.54 21.89
CA TYR A 557 -5.83 -13.32 23.15
C TYR A 557 -7.36 -13.47 22.98
N HIS A 558 -7.90 -13.23 21.78
CA HIS A 558 -9.34 -13.33 21.48
C HIS A 558 -9.63 -14.49 20.51
N ARG A 559 -9.28 -15.73 20.91
CA ARG A 559 -9.21 -16.92 20.04
C ARG A 559 -10.51 -17.33 19.33
N VAL A 560 -11.69 -17.03 19.88
CA VAL A 560 -12.89 -17.84 19.61
C VAL A 560 -13.60 -17.54 18.27
N LEU A 561 -13.44 -16.36 17.64
CA LEU A 561 -14.35 -15.96 16.54
C LEU A 561 -13.73 -15.13 15.39
N GLN A 562 -12.39 -14.99 15.30
CA GLN A 562 -11.76 -14.06 14.34
C GLN A 562 -10.82 -14.74 13.33
N VAL A 563 -11.02 -14.45 12.03
CA VAL A 563 -10.01 -14.66 10.98
C VAL A 563 -8.93 -13.58 11.12
N TRP A 564 -7.88 -13.86 11.88
CA TRP A 564 -6.85 -12.87 12.23
C TRP A 564 -5.65 -12.84 11.25
N ALA A 565 -5.46 -13.88 10.44
CA ALA A 565 -4.32 -13.97 9.51
C ALA A 565 -4.28 -12.84 8.48
N ILE A 566 -5.44 -12.44 7.95
CA ILE A 566 -5.54 -11.40 6.92
C ILE A 566 -5.24 -10.00 7.50
N PRO A 567 -5.88 -9.56 8.60
CA PRO A 567 -5.48 -8.32 9.28
C PRO A 567 -4.00 -8.28 9.64
N LEU A 568 -3.43 -9.39 10.10
CA LEU A 568 -2.02 -9.49 10.43
C LEU A 568 -1.12 -9.27 9.20
N LEU A 569 -1.46 -9.84 8.04
CA LEU A 569 -0.75 -9.61 6.78
C LEU A 569 -0.84 -8.16 6.32
N LEU A 570 -2.01 -7.52 6.47
CA LEU A 570 -2.19 -6.11 6.12
C LEU A 570 -1.38 -5.19 7.03
N VAL A 571 -1.37 -5.47 8.33
CA VAL A 571 -0.54 -4.76 9.30
C VAL A 571 0.96 -4.98 9.00
N ALA A 572 1.37 -6.20 8.64
CA ALA A 572 2.74 -6.49 8.25
C ALA A 572 3.16 -5.70 6.99
N PHE A 573 2.29 -5.65 5.99
CA PHE A 573 2.50 -4.86 4.78
C PHE A 573 2.59 -3.36 5.09
N PHE A 574 1.69 -2.84 5.93
CA PHE A 574 1.73 -1.46 6.39
C PHE A 574 3.03 -1.16 7.15
N ALA A 575 3.43 -2.03 8.09
CA ALA A 575 4.67 -1.88 8.84
C ALA A 575 5.89 -1.85 7.93
N TYR A 576 5.92 -2.68 6.87
CA TYR A 576 6.97 -2.62 5.86
C TYR A 576 6.97 -1.29 5.10
N LEU A 577 5.81 -0.79 4.68
CA LEU A 577 5.71 0.49 3.96
C LEU A 577 6.21 1.66 4.82
N VAL A 578 5.84 1.69 6.09
CA VAL A 578 6.30 2.71 7.05
C VAL A 578 7.81 2.58 7.22
N ALA A 579 8.31 1.40 7.59
CA ALA A 579 9.74 1.18 7.77
C ALA A 579 10.55 1.52 6.52
N HIS A 580 10.06 1.15 5.33
CA HIS A 580 10.67 1.50 4.05
C HIS A 580 10.74 3.01 3.84
N SER A 581 9.66 3.74 4.12
CA SER A 581 9.60 5.20 3.94
C SER A 581 10.65 5.92 4.79
N PHE A 582 10.79 5.52 6.07
CA PHE A 582 11.76 6.12 6.99
C PHE A 582 13.20 5.70 6.68
N LEU A 583 13.45 4.40 6.53
CA LEU A 583 14.81 3.87 6.39
C LEU A 583 15.38 4.07 4.98
N SER A 584 14.56 4.27 3.95
CA SER A 584 15.03 4.61 2.59
C SER A 584 15.77 5.94 2.51
N VAL A 585 15.59 6.85 3.48
CA VAL A 585 16.41 8.08 3.55
C VAL A 585 17.88 7.74 3.73
N PHE A 586 18.20 6.78 4.60
CA PHE A 586 19.58 6.35 4.79
C PHE A 586 20.16 5.73 3.52
N GLU A 587 19.38 4.91 2.80
CA GLU A 587 19.78 4.32 1.50
C GLU A 587 20.09 5.44 0.49
N THR A 588 19.16 6.39 0.37
CA THR A 588 19.28 7.53 -0.55
C THR A 588 20.47 8.44 -0.23
N VAL A 589 20.73 8.72 1.05
CA VAL A 589 21.88 9.53 1.49
C VAL A 589 23.19 8.79 1.22
N LEU A 590 23.24 7.50 1.56
CA LEU A 590 24.42 6.66 1.36
C LEU A 590 24.78 6.56 -0.13
N ASP A 591 23.81 6.25 -0.99
CA ASP A 591 23.99 6.23 -2.45
C ASP A 591 24.44 7.59 -3.00
N ALA A 592 23.81 8.68 -2.53
CA ALA A 592 24.16 10.02 -2.98
C ALA A 592 25.57 10.43 -2.57
N LEU A 593 25.99 10.13 -1.33
CA LEU A 593 27.34 10.38 -0.84
C LEU A 593 28.38 9.59 -1.63
N PHE A 594 28.12 8.33 -1.93
CA PHE A 594 29.02 7.52 -2.75
C PHE A 594 29.20 8.08 -4.15
N LEU A 595 28.11 8.51 -4.78
CA LEU A 595 28.21 9.11 -6.10
C LEU A 595 28.94 10.46 -6.06
N CYS A 596 28.69 11.29 -5.04
CA CYS A 596 29.44 12.53 -4.84
C CYS A 596 30.93 12.27 -4.66
N PHE A 597 31.30 11.25 -3.87
CA PHE A 597 32.68 10.83 -3.66
C PHE A 597 33.34 10.33 -4.95
N ALA A 598 32.64 9.51 -5.73
CA ALA A 598 33.15 9.04 -7.03
C ALA A 598 33.39 10.21 -8.00
N VAL A 599 32.52 11.23 -7.97
CA VAL A 599 32.70 12.45 -8.75
C VAL A 599 33.88 13.28 -8.25
N ASP A 600 34.05 13.41 -6.93
CA ASP A 600 35.16 14.15 -6.31
C ASP A 600 36.51 13.53 -6.72
N LEU A 601 36.63 12.20 -6.70
CA LEU A 601 37.82 11.47 -7.16
C LEU A 601 38.13 11.63 -8.66
N GLU A 602 37.11 11.72 -9.51
CA GLU A 602 37.32 11.90 -10.96
C GLU A 602 37.70 13.35 -11.32
N THR A 603 37.30 14.32 -10.51
CA THR A 603 37.44 15.75 -10.85
C THR A 603 38.52 16.51 -10.09
N ASN A 604 38.83 16.09 -8.87
CA ASN A 604 39.83 16.71 -8.02
C ASN A 604 41.01 15.74 -7.85
N ASP A 605 42.22 16.30 -7.73
CA ASP A 605 43.47 15.52 -7.62
C ASP A 605 44.14 15.69 -6.26
N GLY A 606 43.55 16.50 -5.37
CA GLY A 606 44.09 16.80 -4.05
C GLY A 606 45.19 17.86 -4.05
N SER A 607 45.50 18.47 -5.20
CA SER A 607 46.40 19.62 -5.27
C SER A 607 45.80 20.85 -4.58
N SER A 608 46.63 21.86 -4.29
CA SER A 608 46.15 23.14 -3.75
C SER A 608 45.15 23.85 -4.68
N GLU A 609 45.23 23.59 -5.98
CA GLU A 609 44.32 24.16 -6.99
C GLU A 609 42.99 23.40 -7.09
N LYS A 610 43.02 22.07 -6.86
CA LYS A 610 41.85 21.18 -6.89
C LYS A 610 41.83 20.26 -5.66
N PRO A 611 41.62 20.81 -4.46
CA PRO A 611 41.52 20.01 -3.25
C PRO A 611 40.22 19.18 -3.29
N TYR A 612 40.25 18.00 -2.69
CA TYR A 612 39.05 17.21 -2.48
C TYR A 612 38.06 17.94 -1.55
N PHE A 613 36.75 17.75 -1.79
CA PHE A 613 35.70 18.27 -0.91
C PHE A 613 35.49 17.38 0.31
N MET A 614 35.85 16.09 0.21
CA MET A 614 35.72 15.12 1.28
C MET A 614 36.63 15.40 2.50
N ASP A 615 36.23 14.89 3.67
CA ASP A 615 37.13 14.79 4.83
C ASP A 615 38.17 13.67 4.64
N GLN A 616 39.35 13.80 5.26
CA GLN A 616 40.44 12.81 5.16
C GLN A 616 40.03 11.36 5.51
N GLU A 617 38.99 11.18 6.34
CA GLU A 617 38.41 9.87 6.68
C GLU A 617 37.83 9.11 5.47
N PHE A 618 37.47 9.79 4.37
CA PHE A 618 36.99 9.12 3.15
C PHE A 618 38.13 8.57 2.28
N LEU A 619 39.33 9.18 2.34
CA LEU A 619 40.49 8.75 1.56
C LEU A 619 41.02 7.38 2.02
N SER A 620 40.84 7.03 3.29
CA SER A 620 41.22 5.72 3.83
C SER A 620 40.37 4.55 3.29
N PHE A 621 39.24 4.82 2.63
CA PHE A 621 38.45 3.79 1.94
C PHE A 621 38.97 3.47 0.54
N HIS A 622 39.82 4.32 -0.04
CA HIS A 622 40.45 4.13 -1.34
C HIS A 622 41.83 3.48 -1.22
N SER A 623 42.56 3.75 -0.13
CA SER A 623 43.85 3.12 0.20
C SER A 623 43.67 1.74 0.80
#